data_AF-M1TUJ9-F1
#
_entry.id   AF-M1TUJ9-F1
#
_cell.length_a   1.000
_cell.length_b   1.000
_cell.length_c   1.000
_cell.angle_alpha   90.00
_cell.angle_beta   90.00
_cell.angle_gamma   90.00
#
_symmetry.space_group_name_H-M   'P 1'
#
loop_
_entity.id
_entity.type
_entity.pdbx_description
1 polymer ?
#
loop_
_entity_poly.entity_id
_entity_poly.type
_entity_poly.pdbx_seq_one_letter_code
_entity_poly.pdbx_strand_id
1 'polypeptide(L)'
;MANDAVAVDGNTGEIVSTVNFSDWPLAAKLTAWLIQLHMGTLFGLLNQLVLAFIALGLVGMIVLGYLMWWRRGKSGQPGRLPAAGQWHKASPLALAAVGVFMVAYAVMAPLFGMSLIIFVVLDAIFQQLSSGKQRKKIANP
;
A
#
# COMPACT_ATOMS: atom_id res chain seq x y z
N MET A 1 14.68 0.53 -25.19
CA MET A 1 14.90 1.81 -24.47
C MET A 1 16.12 1.60 -23.59
N ALA A 2 17.27 2.17 -23.95
CA ALA A 2 18.44 2.22 -23.07
C ALA A 2 18.31 3.52 -22.26
N ASN A 3 18.18 3.42 -20.94
CA ASN A 3 18.14 4.59 -20.07
C ASN A 3 19.58 4.92 -19.66
N ASP A 4 20.39 5.37 -20.62
CA ASP A 4 21.76 5.77 -20.32
C ASP A 4 21.74 7.18 -19.73
N ALA A 5 22.57 7.43 -18.71
CA ALA A 5 22.68 8.73 -18.05
C ALA A 5 24.01 9.39 -18.43
N VAL A 6 23.97 10.66 -18.83
CA VAL A 6 25.15 11.44 -19.21
C VAL A 6 25.17 12.73 -18.38
N ALA A 7 26.29 13.00 -17.71
CA ALA A 7 26.55 14.24 -17.01
C ALA A 7 27.38 15.16 -17.91
N VAL A 8 26.92 16.40 -18.10
CA VAL A 8 27.56 17.40 -18.94
C VAL A 8 27.98 18.58 -18.06
N ASP A 9 29.19 19.07 -18.26
CA ASP A 9 29.69 20.26 -17.59
C ASP A 9 28.92 21.50 -18.09
N GLY A 10 28.32 22.26 -17.17
CA GLY A 10 27.47 23.40 -17.53
C GLY A 10 28.20 24.61 -18.11
N ASN A 11 29.52 24.71 -17.94
CA ASN A 11 30.32 25.85 -18.40
C ASN A 11 31.03 25.57 -19.73
N THR A 12 31.45 24.32 -19.95
CA THR A 12 32.25 23.90 -21.12
C THR A 12 31.44 23.10 -22.13
N GLY A 13 30.31 22.51 -21.72
CA GLY A 13 29.50 21.64 -22.56
C GLY A 13 30.13 20.26 -22.81
N GLU A 14 31.25 19.95 -22.15
CA GLU A 14 31.90 18.64 -22.27
C GLU A 14 31.17 17.58 -21.45
N ILE A 15 31.17 16.35 -21.94
CA ILE A 15 30.62 15.20 -21.24
C ILE A 15 31.63 14.76 -20.16
N VAL A 16 31.25 14.91 -18.89
CA VAL A 16 32.11 14.60 -17.75
C VAL A 16 31.96 13.15 -17.31
N SER A 17 30.77 12.56 -17.47
CA SER A 17 30.50 11.18 -17.05
C SER A 17 29.39 10.56 -17.87
N THR A 18 29.53 9.28 -18.21
CA THR A 18 28.49 8.45 -18.81
C THR A 18 28.28 7.21 -17.95
N VAL A 19 27.02 6.87 -17.66
CA VAL A 19 26.64 5.65 -16.94
C VAL A 19 25.65 4.89 -17.79
N ASN A 20 26.09 3.77 -18.35
CA ASN A 20 25.24 2.94 -19.19
C ASN A 20 24.19 2.23 -18.32
N PHE A 21 23.01 1.99 -18.87
CA PHE A 21 21.96 1.25 -18.20
C PHE A 21 22.40 -0.17 -17.81
N SER A 22 23.33 -0.79 -18.56
CA SER A 22 23.90 -2.11 -18.23
C SER A 22 24.52 -2.15 -16.85
N ASP A 23 25.13 -1.03 -16.44
CA ASP A 23 25.96 -0.93 -15.24
C ASP A 23 25.14 -0.48 -14.03
N TRP A 24 23.84 -0.20 -14.21
CA TRP A 24 22.96 0.16 -13.11
C TRP A 24 22.75 -1.01 -12.15
N PRO A 25 22.79 -0.74 -10.82
CA PRO A 25 22.38 -1.71 -9.82
C PRO A 25 20.98 -2.26 -10.10
N LEU A 26 20.73 -3.53 -9.75
CA LEU A 26 19.43 -4.18 -9.98
C LEU A 26 18.26 -3.38 -9.37
N ALA A 27 18.46 -2.81 -8.17
CA ALA A 27 17.46 -1.97 -7.53
C ALA A 27 17.07 -0.76 -8.39
N ALA A 28 18.05 -0.07 -9.00
CA ALA A 28 17.80 1.08 -9.86
C ALA A 28 17.02 0.70 -11.14
N LYS A 29 17.37 -0.45 -11.76
CA LYS A 29 16.64 -0.98 -12.91
C LYS A 29 15.19 -1.33 -12.57
N LEU A 30 14.98 -2.01 -11.45
CA LEU A 30 13.65 -2.38 -10.96
C LEU A 30 12.79 -1.14 -10.68
N THR A 31 13.35 -0.12 -10.01
CA THR A 31 12.65 1.14 -9.77
C THR A 31 12.31 1.85 -11.08
N ALA A 32 13.23 1.91 -12.05
CA ALA A 32 12.95 2.51 -13.35
C ALA A 32 11.82 1.79 -14.10
N TRP A 33 11.83 0.46 -14.12
CA TRP A 33 10.73 -0.32 -14.71
C TRP A 33 9.43 -0.14 -13.97
N LEU A 34 9.45 -0.09 -12.63
CA LEU A 34 8.27 0.16 -11.81
C LEU A 34 7.64 1.52 -12.15
N ILE A 35 8.46 2.56 -12.30
CA ILE A 35 7.99 3.90 -12.69
C ILE A 35 7.37 3.85 -14.09
N GLN A 36 8.04 3.21 -15.06
CA GLN A 36 7.52 3.12 -16.43
C GLN A 36 6.24 2.29 -16.52
N LEU A 37 6.13 1.21 -15.73
CA LEU A 37 4.89 0.46 -15.58
C LEU A 37 3.78 1.36 -15.03
N HIS A 38 4.06 2.11 -13.97
CA HIS A 38 3.07 2.98 -13.33
C HIS A 38 2.62 4.15 -14.23
N MET A 39 3.54 4.75 -14.97
CA MET A 39 3.25 5.84 -15.91
C MET A 39 2.52 5.35 -17.18
N GLY A 40 2.40 4.03 -17.39
CA GLY A 40 1.76 3.50 -18.58
C GLY A 40 2.63 3.53 -19.84
N THR A 41 3.94 3.77 -19.71
CA THR A 41 4.86 3.94 -20.85
C THR A 41 5.58 2.64 -21.21
N LEU A 42 5.76 1.73 -20.26
CA LEU A 42 6.26 0.38 -20.54
C LEU A 42 5.20 -0.41 -21.31
N PHE A 43 5.54 -1.09 -22.40
CA PHE A 43 4.61 -1.89 -23.25
C PHE A 43 3.47 -1.12 -23.96
N GLY A 44 3.44 0.21 -23.88
CA GLY A 44 2.47 1.04 -24.61
C GLY A 44 1.01 0.75 -24.24
N LEU A 45 0.15 0.57 -25.25
CA LEU A 45 -1.31 0.43 -25.08
C LEU A 45 -1.70 -0.71 -24.14
N LEU A 46 -0.96 -1.84 -24.16
CA LEU A 46 -1.26 -2.98 -23.30
C LEU A 46 -1.20 -2.60 -21.82
N ASN A 47 -0.15 -1.88 -21.42
CA ASN A 47 0.01 -1.46 -20.03
C ASN A 47 -1.04 -0.42 -19.63
N GLN A 48 -1.40 0.50 -20.52
CA GLN A 48 -2.48 1.46 -20.27
C GLN A 48 -3.82 0.77 -20.03
N LEU A 49 -4.16 -0.25 -20.82
CA LEU A 49 -5.38 -1.04 -20.62
C LEU A 49 -5.35 -1.78 -19.29
N VAL A 50 -4.23 -2.42 -18.95
CA VAL A 50 -4.05 -3.11 -17.66
C VAL A 50 -4.23 -2.14 -16.49
N LEU A 51 -3.57 -0.97 -16.54
CA LEU A 51 -3.72 0.06 -15.53
C LEU A 51 -5.17 0.57 -15.44
N ALA A 52 -5.86 0.74 -16.56
CA ALA A 52 -7.27 1.14 -16.57
C ALA A 52 -8.17 0.09 -15.90
N PHE A 53 -7.96 -1.20 -16.17
CA PHE A 53 -8.68 -2.28 -15.50
C PHE A 53 -8.40 -2.31 -14.00
N ILE A 54 -7.14 -2.16 -13.59
CA ILE A 54 -6.75 -2.10 -12.17
C ILE A 54 -7.42 -0.90 -11.49
N ALA A 55 -7.41 0.28 -12.12
CA ALA A 55 -8.04 1.48 -11.60
C ALA A 55 -9.56 1.32 -11.44
N LEU A 56 -10.24 0.78 -12.44
CA LEU A 56 -11.67 0.47 -12.37
C LEU A 56 -11.99 -0.57 -11.30
N GLY A 57 -11.15 -1.59 -11.16
CA GLY A 57 -11.26 -2.59 -10.09
C GLY A 57 -11.14 -1.96 -8.70
N LEU A 58 -10.18 -1.04 -8.52
CA LEU A 58 -10.01 -0.31 -7.25
C LEU A 58 -11.21 0.57 -6.93
N VAL A 59 -11.72 1.32 -7.92
CA VAL A 59 -12.95 2.11 -7.78
C VAL A 59 -14.12 1.21 -7.40
N GLY A 60 -14.30 0.09 -8.11
CA GLY A 60 -15.34 -0.89 -7.80
C GLY A 60 -15.22 -1.44 -6.38
N MET A 61 -14.00 -1.78 -5.94
CA MET A 61 -13.74 -2.30 -4.59
C MET A 61 -14.04 -1.27 -3.51
N ILE A 62 -13.70 0.01 -3.74
CA ILE A 62 -14.06 1.12 -2.84
C ILE A 62 -15.59 1.24 -2.76
N VAL A 63 -16.27 1.34 -3.90
CA VAL A 63 -17.74 1.50 -3.97
C VAL A 63 -18.44 0.33 -3.29
N LEU A 64 -18.03 -0.91 -3.59
CA LEU A 64 -18.58 -2.11 -2.97
C LEU A 64 -18.32 -2.15 -1.47
N GLY A 65 -17.12 -1.76 -1.02
CA GLY A 65 -16.78 -1.66 0.40
C GLY A 65 -17.70 -0.68 1.14
N TYR A 66 -17.90 0.52 0.57
CA TYR A 66 -18.85 1.50 1.10
C TYR A 66 -20.29 0.99 1.08
N LEU A 67 -20.71 0.34 -0.01
CA LEU A 67 -22.06 -0.21 -0.12
C LEU A 67 -22.30 -1.32 0.91
N MET A 68 -21.34 -2.21 1.13
CA MET A 68 -21.38 -3.23 2.18
C MET A 68 -21.46 -2.58 3.56
N TRP A 69 -20.70 -1.51 3.79
CA TRP A 69 -20.73 -0.77 5.04
C TRP A 69 -22.09 -0.13 5.32
N TRP A 70 -22.69 0.53 4.32
CA TRP A 70 -24.04 1.10 4.44
C TRP A 70 -25.11 0.03 4.61
N ARG A 71 -25.07 -1.06 3.84
CA ARG A 71 -26.04 -2.18 3.95
C ARG A 71 -25.99 -2.91 5.28
N ARG A 72 -24.85 -2.87 5.98
CA ARG A 72 -24.69 -3.45 7.33
C ARG A 72 -25.31 -2.57 8.41
N GLY A 73 -25.61 -1.32 8.10
CA GLY A 73 -26.32 -0.37 8.96
C GLY A 73 -27.76 -0.80 9.25
N LYS A 74 -28.27 -0.46 10.45
CA LYS A 74 -29.70 -0.57 10.79
C LYS A 74 -30.25 0.84 11.03
N SER A 75 -31.50 1.08 10.63
CA SER A 75 -32.24 2.33 10.91
C SER A 75 -31.53 3.62 10.46
N GLY A 76 -30.97 3.63 9.24
CA GLY A 76 -30.34 4.82 8.66
C GLY A 76 -28.95 5.17 9.19
N GLN A 77 -28.37 4.36 10.09
CA GLN A 77 -27.00 4.55 10.58
C GLN A 77 -26.00 3.75 9.74
N PRO A 78 -24.76 4.26 9.54
CA PRO A 78 -23.70 3.48 8.91
C PRO A 78 -23.42 2.18 9.67
N GLY A 79 -22.95 1.14 8.97
CA GLY A 79 -22.61 -0.14 9.60
C GLY A 79 -21.65 0.01 10.79
N ARG A 80 -21.88 -0.75 11.87
CA ARG A 80 -20.96 -0.74 13.01
C ARG A 80 -19.62 -1.37 12.61
N LEU A 81 -18.54 -0.79 13.10
CA LEU A 81 -17.20 -1.37 13.03
C LEU A 81 -17.25 -2.82 13.54
N PRO A 82 -16.62 -3.78 12.84
CA PRO A 82 -16.49 -5.13 13.35
C PRO A 82 -15.87 -5.12 14.77
N ALA A 83 -16.29 -6.04 15.64
CA ALA A 83 -15.64 -6.20 16.93
C ALA A 83 -14.14 -6.42 16.74
N ALA A 84 -13.33 -5.75 17.56
CA ALA A 84 -11.87 -5.90 17.57
C ALA A 84 -11.47 -7.38 17.79
N GLY A 85 -10.28 -7.77 17.30
CA GLY A 85 -9.74 -9.12 17.52
C GLY A 85 -10.23 -10.22 16.57
N GLN A 86 -10.86 -9.89 15.44
CA GLN A 86 -11.25 -10.90 14.44
C GLN A 86 -10.08 -11.57 13.71
N TRP A 87 -8.86 -11.06 13.89
CA TRP A 87 -7.62 -11.63 13.37
C TRP A 87 -7.45 -13.11 13.74
N HIS A 88 -7.91 -13.52 14.93
CA HIS A 88 -7.88 -14.93 15.37
C HIS A 88 -8.74 -15.87 14.52
N LYS A 89 -9.68 -15.34 13.73
CA LYS A 89 -10.51 -16.14 12.81
C LYS A 89 -9.87 -16.33 11.44
N ALA A 90 -8.80 -15.59 11.14
CA ALA A 90 -8.08 -15.74 9.88
C ALA A 90 -7.14 -16.95 9.95
N SER A 91 -6.94 -17.60 8.79
CA SER A 91 -5.97 -18.69 8.68
C SER A 91 -4.57 -18.18 9.06
N PRO A 92 -3.83 -18.89 9.93
CA PRO A 92 -2.48 -18.47 10.33
C PRO A 92 -1.53 -18.35 9.14
N LEU A 93 -1.73 -19.15 8.08
CA LEU A 93 -0.96 -19.06 6.85
C LEU A 93 -1.25 -17.76 6.08
N ALA A 94 -2.51 -17.32 6.03
CA ALA A 94 -2.88 -16.06 5.39
C ALA A 94 -2.32 -14.86 6.16
N LEU A 95 -2.37 -14.90 7.50
CA LEU A 95 -1.75 -13.90 8.37
C LEU A 95 -0.24 -13.82 8.15
N ALA A 96 0.45 -14.97 8.11
CA ALA A 96 1.88 -15.02 7.85
C ALA A 96 2.22 -14.46 6.46
N ALA A 97 1.47 -14.85 5.42
CA ALA A 97 1.69 -14.35 4.06
C ALA A 97 1.52 -12.83 3.97
N VAL A 98 0.47 -12.28 4.58
CA VAL A 98 0.24 -10.82 4.62
C VAL A 98 1.35 -10.13 5.42
N GLY A 99 1.75 -10.68 6.56
CA GLY A 99 2.83 -10.12 7.38
C GLY A 99 4.16 -10.06 6.65
N VAL A 100 4.55 -11.15 5.99
CA VAL A 100 5.78 -11.23 5.17
C VAL A 100 5.73 -10.20 4.03
N PHE A 101 4.59 -10.10 3.34
CA PHE A 101 4.41 -9.12 2.28
C PHE A 101 4.55 -7.68 2.79
N MET A 102 3.91 -7.36 3.92
CA MET A 102 4.00 -6.01 4.52
C MET A 102 5.42 -5.65 4.93
N VAL A 103 6.18 -6.59 5.53
CA VAL A 103 7.57 -6.37 5.90
C VAL A 103 8.44 -6.14 4.67
N ALA A 104 8.30 -6.98 3.64
CA ALA A 104 9.04 -6.82 2.40
C ALA A 104 8.76 -5.46 1.74
N TYR A 105 7.50 -5.04 1.71
CA TYR A 105 7.12 -3.74 1.15
C TYR A 105 7.60 -2.56 2.00
N ALA A 106 7.59 -2.67 3.33
CA ALA A 106 8.09 -1.63 4.22
C ALA A 106 9.60 -1.36 4.05
N VAL A 107 10.39 -2.39 3.70
CA VAL A 107 11.80 -2.22 3.34
C VAL A 107 11.96 -1.41 2.06
N MET A 108 11.09 -1.62 1.07
CA MET A 108 11.11 -0.91 -0.21
C MET A 108 10.53 0.51 -0.10
N ALA A 109 9.55 0.72 0.79
CA ALA A 109 8.87 2.00 1.02
C ALA A 109 8.87 2.35 2.52
N PRO A 110 9.97 2.93 3.06
CA PRO A 110 10.12 3.17 4.51
C PRO A 110 9.06 4.07 5.12
N LEU A 111 8.61 5.10 4.38
CA LEU A 111 7.53 6.00 4.83
C LEU A 111 6.20 5.25 4.99
N PHE A 112 5.90 4.31 4.08
CA PHE A 112 4.75 3.44 4.23
C PHE A 112 4.88 2.57 5.49
N GLY A 113 6.05 1.96 5.69
CA GLY A 113 6.36 1.16 6.89
C GLY A 113 6.15 1.94 8.20
N MET A 114 6.64 3.18 8.27
CA MET A 114 6.43 4.06 9.43
C MET A 114 4.94 4.36 9.66
N SER A 115 4.19 4.68 8.60
CA SER A 115 2.76 4.95 8.72
C SER A 115 1.98 3.72 9.21
N LEU A 116 2.38 2.51 8.77
CA LEU A 116 1.80 1.25 9.22
C LEU A 116 2.07 1.00 10.72
N ILE A 117 3.30 1.23 11.18
CA ILE A 117 3.67 1.10 12.60
C ILE A 117 2.83 2.06 13.44
N ILE A 118 2.73 3.33 13.04
CA ILE A 118 1.92 4.34 13.73
C ILE A 118 0.46 3.89 13.78
N PHE A 119 -0.10 3.42 12.66
CA PHE A 119 -1.47 2.93 12.60
C PHE A 119 -1.71 1.75 13.57
N VAL A 120 -0.83 0.76 13.58
CA VAL A 120 -0.94 -0.41 14.47
C VAL A 120 -0.85 -0.01 15.94
N VAL A 121 0.06 0.91 16.29
CA VAL A 121 0.19 1.43 17.66
C VAL A 121 -1.08 2.16 18.08
N LEU A 122 -1.61 3.04 17.23
CA LEU A 122 -2.85 3.76 17.51
C LEU A 122 -4.03 2.80 17.66
N ASP A 123 -4.16 1.81 16.77
CA ASP A 123 -5.21 0.80 16.84
C ASP A 123 -5.13 -0.01 18.14
N ALA A 124 -3.94 -0.43 18.56
CA ALA A 124 -3.73 -1.12 19.83
C ALA A 124 -4.16 -0.26 21.04
N ILE A 125 -3.82 1.04 21.03
CA ILE A 125 -4.25 1.99 22.07
C ILE A 125 -5.78 2.12 22.09
N PHE A 126 -6.42 2.31 20.94
CA PHE A 126 -7.89 2.43 20.86
C PHE A 126 -8.61 1.15 21.30
N GLN A 127 -8.06 -0.03 20.99
CA GLN A 127 -8.60 -1.31 21.45
C GLN A 127 -8.52 -1.45 22.97
N GLN A 128 -7.41 -1.06 23.61
CA GLN A 128 -7.28 -1.09 25.06
C GLN A 128 -8.27 -0.14 25.75
N LEU A 129 -8.40 1.09 25.24
CA LEU A 129 -9.34 2.09 25.78
C LEU A 129 -10.81 1.65 25.65
N SER A 130 -11.18 1.04 24.53
CA SER A 130 -12.55 0.54 24.31
C SER A 130 -12.87 -0.72 25.12
N SER A 131 -11.89 -1.59 25.35
CA SER A 131 -12.02 -2.78 26.20
C SER A 131 -12.27 -2.42 27.67
N GLY A 132 -11.63 -1.35 28.17
CA GLY A 132 -11.88 -0.82 29.51
C GLY A 132 -13.32 -0.32 29.71
N LYS A 133 -13.92 0.31 28.69
CA LYS A 133 -15.32 0.75 28.70
C LYS A 133 -16.31 -0.42 28.73
N GLN A 134 -16.03 -1.53 28.04
CA GLN A 134 -16.91 -2.71 28.09
C GLN A 134 -16.86 -3.42 29.44
N ARG A 135 -15.67 -3.57 30.05
CA ARG A 135 -15.54 -4.15 31.40
C ARG A 135 -16.32 -3.37 32.45
N LYS A 136 -16.28 -2.03 32.40
CA LYS A 136 -17.03 -1.17 33.35
C LYS A 136 -18.54 -1.28 33.21
N LYS A 137 -19.05 -1.54 31.99
CA LYS A 137 -20.49 -1.69 31.72
C LYS A 137 -21.05 -3.05 32.19
N ILE A 138 -20.20 -4.08 32.26
CA ILE A 138 -20.58 -5.40 32.79
C ILE A 138 -20.52 -5.41 34.33
N ALA A 139 -19.63 -4.62 34.93
CA ALA A 139 -19.44 -4.55 36.37
C ALA A 139 -20.45 -3.63 37.12
N ASN A 140 -21.25 -2.85 36.40
CA ASN A 140 -22.27 -1.98 36.98
C ASN A 140 -23.59 -2.13 36.19
N PRO A 141 -24.42 -3.14 36.51
CA PRO A 141 -25.69 -3.39 35.83
C PRO A 141 -26.75 -2.32 36.11
#